data_AF-A0A6L3Y125-F1
#
_entry.id   AF-A0A6L3Y125-F1
#
_cell.length_a   1.000
_cell.length_b   1.000
_cell.length_c   1.000
_cell.angle_alpha   90.00
_cell.angle_beta   90.00
_cell.angle_gamma   90.00
#
_symmetry.space_group_name_H-M   'P 1'
#
loop_
_entity.id
_entity.type
_entity.pdbx_description
1 polymer ?
#
loop_
_entity_poly.entity_id
_entity_poly.type
_entity_poly.pdbx_seq_one_letter_code
_entity_poly.pdbx_strand_id
1 'polypeptide(L)'
;AILEAALLLGEVVTGWDAQTCRDAIQHSYNAWLREFGTGNKEHQQIIEQTEAFLNAYGFSRFAPFPYSSADMPVKDLAGYRQKGNHDSDPVIFYTFRGAFEKEIAQNFNPTQFAEVLKNAGMLKPPASGRGYQRKSPRIDGRQINVYVLTFRPEDYDEPEE
;
A
#
# COMPACT_ATOMS: atom_id res chain seq x y z
N ALA A 1 6.03 7.78 30.11
CA ALA A 1 5.31 7.55 31.37
C ALA A 1 5.62 6.18 32.00
N ILE A 2 5.23 5.05 31.40
CA ILE A 2 5.42 3.71 32.04
C ILE A 2 6.91 3.34 32.22
N LEU A 3 7.73 3.50 31.18
CA LEU A 3 9.17 3.17 31.23
C LEU A 3 9.95 4.04 32.23
N GLU A 4 9.57 5.32 32.34
CA GLU A 4 10.15 6.26 33.29
C GLU A 4 9.81 5.92 34.73
N ALA A 5 8.54 5.60 35.01
CA ALA A 5 8.11 5.13 36.32
C ALA A 5 8.82 3.82 36.73
N ALA A 6 9.00 2.89 35.79
CA ALA A 6 9.70 1.63 36.05
C ALA A 6 11.19 1.85 36.39
N LEU A 7 11.89 2.74 35.67
CA LEU A 7 13.29 3.06 35.94
C LEU A 7 13.48 3.78 37.28
N LEU A 8 12.59 4.72 37.61
CA LEU A 8 12.61 5.40 38.91
C LEU A 8 12.37 4.43 40.08
N LEU A 9 11.41 3.50 39.96
CA LEU A 9 11.18 2.47 40.98
C LEU A 9 12.35 1.47 41.09
N GLY A 10 13.11 1.30 40.00
CA GLY A 10 14.30 0.45 39.93
C GLY A 10 15.58 1.12 40.45
N GLU A 11 15.52 2.33 41.01
CA GLU A 11 16.68 3.06 41.55
C GLU A 11 17.46 2.21 42.57
N VAL A 12 16.76 1.46 43.42
CA VAL A 12 17.38 0.56 44.42
C VAL A 12 18.27 -0.53 43.81
N VAL A 13 18.04 -0.89 42.54
CA VAL A 13 18.83 -1.89 41.81
C VAL A 13 19.88 -1.23 40.93
N THR A 14 19.52 -0.16 40.23
CA THR A 14 20.34 0.47 39.19
C THR A 14 21.28 1.55 39.75
N GLY A 15 20.92 2.17 40.86
CA GLY A 15 21.57 3.36 41.41
C GLY A 15 21.39 4.61 40.55
N TRP A 16 20.50 4.59 39.56
CA TRP A 16 20.30 5.71 38.65
C TRP A 16 19.34 6.73 39.25
N ASP A 17 19.80 7.99 39.32
CA ASP A 17 18.94 9.08 39.71
C ASP A 17 17.91 9.41 38.62
N ALA A 18 16.96 10.27 38.96
CA ALA A 18 15.89 10.66 38.05
C ALA A 18 16.39 11.25 36.73
N GLN A 19 17.53 11.95 36.74
CA GLN A 19 18.09 12.54 35.53
C GLN A 19 18.70 11.46 34.63
N THR A 20 19.48 10.55 35.20
CA THR A 20 20.08 9.41 34.50
C THR A 20 19.02 8.51 33.88
N CYS A 21 17.90 8.29 34.58
CA CYS A 21 16.76 7.53 34.05
C CYS A 21 16.15 8.19 32.81
N ARG A 22 15.95 9.52 32.84
CA ARG A 22 15.44 10.27 31.68
C ARG A 22 16.41 10.23 30.51
N ASP A 23 17.70 10.43 30.77
CA ASP A 23 18.74 10.42 29.75
C ASP A 23 18.82 9.05 29.06
N ALA A 24 18.71 7.95 29.82
CA ALA A 24 18.70 6.59 29.28
C ALA A 24 17.48 6.30 28.38
N ILE A 25 16.29 6.75 28.80
CA ILE A 25 15.06 6.64 27.98
C ILE A 25 15.21 7.46 26.71
N GLN A 26 15.64 8.72 26.84
CA GLN A 26 15.79 9.61 25.69
C GLN A 26 16.83 9.08 24.70
N HIS A 27 17.95 8.55 25.19
CA HIS A 27 18.97 7.91 24.37
C HIS A 27 18.40 6.70 23.62
N SER A 28 17.69 5.81 24.32
CA SER A 28 17.08 4.62 23.72
C SER A 28 16.00 4.98 22.70
N TYR A 29 15.19 5.99 23.00
CA TYR A 29 14.17 6.52 22.09
C TYR A 29 14.79 7.18 20.87
N ASN A 30 15.84 7.99 21.03
CA ASN A 30 16.55 8.62 19.91
C ASN A 30 17.27 7.59 19.03
N ALA A 31 17.83 6.53 19.63
CA ALA A 31 18.41 5.41 18.88
C ALA A 31 17.34 4.66 18.08
N TRP A 32 16.19 4.39 18.71
CA TRP A 32 15.04 3.81 18.03
C TRP A 32 14.53 4.71 16.89
N LEU A 33 14.35 6.01 17.12
CA LEU A 33 13.96 6.98 16.09
C LEU A 33 14.97 7.05 14.95
N ARG A 34 16.27 6.91 15.22
CA ARG A 34 17.30 6.91 14.17
C ARG A 34 17.21 5.66 13.28
N GLU A 35 16.92 4.52 13.88
CA GLU A 35 16.80 3.23 13.17
C GLU A 35 15.45 3.09 12.46
N PHE A 36 14.38 3.58 13.10
CA PHE A 36 13.00 3.37 12.68
C PHE A 36 12.34 4.59 12.03
N GLY A 37 12.94 5.78 12.11
CA GLY A 37 12.41 7.03 11.56
C GLY A 37 11.15 7.53 12.30
N THR A 38 10.57 8.62 11.78
CA THR A 38 9.28 9.16 12.22
C THR A 38 8.15 8.93 11.21
N GLY A 39 8.48 8.44 10.02
CA GLY A 39 7.52 8.23 8.94
C GLY A 39 6.68 6.98 9.15
N ASN A 40 5.50 6.97 8.53
CA ASN A 40 4.62 5.81 8.53
C ASN A 40 5.18 4.72 7.59
N LYS A 41 6.19 3.98 8.09
CA LYS A 41 6.86 2.87 7.38
C LYS A 41 5.87 1.84 6.84
N GLU A 42 4.73 1.66 7.53
CA GLU A 42 3.67 0.78 7.07
C GLU A 42 3.05 1.28 5.76
N HIS A 43 2.75 2.59 5.66
CA HIS A 43 2.22 3.18 4.43
C HIS A 43 3.21 3.07 3.26
N GLN A 44 4.50 3.30 3.52
CA GLN A 44 5.55 3.14 2.51
C GLN A 44 5.64 1.69 2.01
N GLN A 45 5.60 0.71 2.92
CA GLN A 45 5.58 -0.70 2.55
C GLN A 45 4.37 -1.07 1.70
N ILE A 46 3.19 -0.52 1.98
CA ILE A 46 1.97 -0.74 1.19
C ILE A 46 2.14 -0.25 -0.26
N ILE A 47 2.71 0.94 -0.43
CA ILE A 47 3.01 1.55 -1.74
C ILE A 47 4.04 0.67 -2.48
N GLU A 48 5.18 0.41 -1.85
CA GLU A 48 6.27 -0.38 -2.43
C GLU A 48 5.82 -1.79 -2.83
N GLN A 49 5.03 -2.47 -1.99
CA GLN A 49 4.50 -3.80 -2.27
C GLN A 49 3.54 -3.80 -3.46
N THR A 50 2.74 -2.74 -3.62
CA THR A 50 1.85 -2.58 -4.77
C THR A 50 2.64 -2.33 -6.04
N GLU A 51 3.63 -1.42 -6.01
CA GLU A 51 4.50 -1.14 -7.16
C GLU A 51 5.31 -2.36 -7.57
N ALA A 52 5.87 -3.10 -6.60
CA ALA A 52 6.60 -4.34 -6.85
C ALA A 52 5.73 -5.37 -7.60
N PHE A 53 4.47 -5.53 -7.19
CA PHE A 53 3.54 -6.43 -7.87
C PHE A 53 3.23 -5.96 -9.30
N LEU A 54 2.95 -4.67 -9.49
CA LEU A 54 2.65 -4.10 -10.81
C LEU A 54 3.85 -4.16 -11.75
N ASN A 55 5.07 -3.94 -11.25
CA ASN A 55 6.30 -4.04 -12.03
C ASN A 55 6.60 -5.49 -12.43
N ALA A 56 6.44 -6.45 -11.50
CA ALA A 56 6.70 -7.86 -11.77
C ALA A 56 5.64 -8.50 -12.69
N TYR A 57 4.37 -8.13 -12.51
CA TYR A 57 3.24 -8.86 -13.10
C TYR A 57 2.35 -8.04 -14.04
N GLY A 58 2.57 -6.73 -14.14
CA GLY A 58 1.76 -5.81 -14.94
C GLY A 58 1.63 -6.23 -16.40
N PHE A 59 2.68 -6.81 -16.99
CA PHE A 59 2.66 -7.27 -18.38
C PHE A 59 2.29 -8.75 -18.56
N SER A 60 2.48 -9.58 -17.53
CA SER A 60 2.35 -11.03 -17.62
C SER A 60 1.03 -11.58 -17.07
N ARG A 61 0.43 -10.93 -16.06
CA ARG A 61 -0.80 -11.39 -15.39
C ARG A 61 -1.99 -10.46 -15.56
N PHE A 62 -1.81 -9.29 -16.19
CA PHE A 62 -2.91 -8.39 -16.54
C PHE A 62 -3.14 -8.41 -18.04
N ALA A 63 -4.25 -8.97 -18.50
CA ALA A 63 -4.58 -9.00 -19.92
C ALA A 63 -4.80 -7.58 -20.49
N PRO A 64 -4.24 -7.23 -21.67
CA PRO A 64 -4.49 -5.93 -22.29
C PRO A 64 -5.96 -5.80 -22.71
N PHE A 65 -6.58 -4.65 -22.49
CA PHE A 65 -7.94 -4.36 -22.94
C PHE A 65 -7.92 -3.50 -24.23
N PRO A 66 -8.68 -3.88 -25.29
CA PRO A 66 -9.53 -5.07 -25.42
C PRO A 66 -8.72 -6.37 -25.48
N TYR A 67 -9.25 -7.43 -24.85
CA TYR A 67 -8.61 -8.76 -24.71
C TYR A 67 -9.38 -9.82 -25.49
N SER A 68 -8.67 -10.75 -26.13
CA SER A 68 -9.23 -11.98 -26.69
C SER A 68 -8.43 -13.17 -26.12
N SER A 69 -9.08 -13.98 -25.30
CA SER A 69 -8.44 -15.14 -24.66
C SER A 69 -8.02 -16.24 -25.64
N ALA A 70 -8.62 -16.27 -26.83
CA ALA A 70 -8.26 -17.21 -27.89
C ALA A 70 -6.88 -16.94 -28.48
N ASP A 71 -6.47 -15.67 -28.52
CA ASP A 71 -5.23 -15.24 -29.19
C ASP A 71 -4.04 -15.14 -28.23
N MET A 72 -4.29 -14.95 -26.94
CA MET A 72 -3.24 -14.72 -25.95
C MET A 72 -3.64 -15.22 -24.55
N PRO A 73 -3.50 -16.52 -24.25
CA PRO A 73 -3.84 -17.04 -22.92
C PRO A 73 -2.88 -16.49 -21.85
N VAL A 74 -3.45 -15.83 -20.84
CA VAL A 74 -2.70 -15.32 -19.67
C VAL A 74 -2.82 -16.31 -18.51
N LYS A 75 -1.68 -16.81 -18.02
CA LYS A 75 -1.61 -17.68 -16.84
C LYS A 75 -1.82 -16.86 -15.56
N ASP A 76 -2.55 -17.42 -14.60
CA ASP A 76 -2.79 -16.84 -13.26
C ASP A 76 -3.28 -15.38 -13.33
N LEU A 77 -4.28 -15.15 -14.20
CA LEU A 77 -4.84 -13.82 -14.51
C LEU A 77 -5.22 -13.05 -13.24
N ALA A 78 -4.51 -11.94 -13.00
CA ALA A 78 -4.72 -11.03 -11.88
C ALA A 78 -5.70 -9.90 -12.20
N GLY A 79 -5.95 -9.65 -13.49
CA GLY A 79 -6.87 -8.60 -13.91
C GLY A 79 -6.69 -8.20 -15.37
N TYR A 80 -7.08 -6.97 -15.68
CA TYR A 80 -6.92 -6.37 -17.01
C TYR A 80 -6.17 -5.05 -16.91
N ARG A 81 -5.43 -4.70 -17.96
CA ARG A 81 -4.74 -3.41 -18.08
C ARG A 81 -5.26 -2.62 -19.27
N GLN A 82 -5.34 -1.32 -19.11
CA GLN A 82 -5.66 -0.39 -20.19
C GLN A 82 -4.62 0.72 -20.18
N LYS A 83 -3.93 0.89 -21.32
CA LYS A 83 -3.12 2.08 -21.55
C LYS A 83 -4.08 3.24 -21.85
N GLY A 84 -3.80 4.43 -21.33
CA GLY A 84 -4.59 5.60 -21.71
C GLY A 84 -4.39 5.98 -23.17
N ASN A 85 -5.10 7.01 -23.60
CA ASN A 85 -5.14 7.42 -25.01
C ASN A 85 -3.85 8.15 -25.43
N HIS A 86 -3.18 8.79 -24.47
CA HIS A 86 -1.91 9.47 -24.66
C HIS A 86 -0.77 8.67 -24.02
N ASP A 87 0.45 8.81 -24.54
CA ASP A 87 1.63 8.12 -23.99
C ASP A 87 1.95 8.54 -22.55
N SER A 88 1.54 9.74 -22.15
CA SER A 88 1.64 10.26 -20.78
C SER A 88 0.54 9.77 -19.84
N ASP A 89 -0.49 9.10 -20.36
CA ASP A 89 -1.59 8.63 -19.51
C ASP A 89 -1.16 7.42 -18.68
N PRO A 90 -1.48 7.37 -17.37
CA PRO A 90 -1.11 6.26 -16.53
C PRO A 90 -1.79 4.98 -16.99
N VAL A 91 -1.05 3.87 -16.93
CA VAL A 91 -1.63 2.54 -17.14
C VAL A 91 -2.61 2.24 -16.02
N ILE A 92 -3.84 1.86 -16.38
CA ILE A 92 -4.90 1.52 -15.45
C ILE A 92 -4.97 0.01 -15.31
N PHE A 93 -4.90 -0.49 -14.07
CA PHE A 93 -4.99 -1.90 -13.74
C PHE A 93 -6.33 -2.21 -13.04
N TYR A 94 -7.21 -2.90 -13.76
CA TYR A 94 -8.45 -3.46 -13.22
C TYR A 94 -8.15 -4.81 -12.55
N THR A 95 -7.83 -4.75 -11.27
CA THR A 95 -7.32 -5.86 -10.47
C THR A 95 -8.45 -6.65 -9.82
N PHE A 96 -8.43 -7.97 -9.99
CA PHE A 96 -9.40 -8.85 -9.35
C PHE A 96 -9.23 -8.86 -7.84
N ARG A 97 -10.36 -9.03 -7.15
CA ARG A 97 -10.40 -9.10 -5.68
C ARG A 97 -9.43 -10.14 -5.11
N GLY A 98 -9.35 -11.33 -5.72
CA GLY A 98 -8.46 -12.39 -5.26
C GLY A 98 -6.98 -11.99 -5.30
N ALA A 99 -6.52 -11.43 -6.41
CA ALA A 99 -5.15 -10.95 -6.57
C ALA A 99 -4.86 -9.80 -5.60
N PHE A 100 -5.78 -8.83 -5.49
CA PHE A 100 -5.61 -7.71 -4.57
C PHE A 100 -5.53 -8.15 -3.11
N GLU A 101 -6.51 -8.89 -2.60
CA GLU A 101 -6.62 -9.20 -1.17
C GLU A 101 -5.66 -10.30 -0.70
N LYS A 102 -5.31 -11.26 -1.57
CA LYS A 102 -4.49 -12.42 -1.18
C LYS A 102 -3.02 -12.33 -1.59
N GLU A 103 -2.70 -11.49 -2.58
CA GLU A 103 -1.34 -11.41 -3.13
C GLU A 103 -0.75 -10.01 -2.94
N ILE A 104 -1.46 -8.97 -3.39
CA ILE A 104 -0.95 -7.59 -3.28
C ILE A 104 -0.98 -7.10 -1.84
N ALA A 105 -2.12 -7.23 -1.16
CA ALA A 105 -2.32 -6.82 0.23
C ALA A 105 -1.93 -7.94 1.22
N GLN A 106 -1.07 -8.88 0.81
CA GLN A 106 -0.66 -9.98 1.65
C GLN A 106 -0.04 -9.48 2.96
N ASN A 107 -0.49 -10.03 4.09
CA ASN A 107 -0.11 -9.67 5.46
C ASN A 107 -0.66 -8.33 5.97
N PHE A 108 -1.52 -7.65 5.21
CA PHE A 108 -2.20 -6.42 5.64
C PHE A 108 -3.71 -6.60 5.75
N ASN A 109 -4.38 -5.71 6.47
CA ASN A 109 -5.83 -5.59 6.39
C ASN A 109 -6.21 -4.96 5.03
N PRO A 110 -7.01 -5.63 4.15
CA PRO A 110 -7.26 -5.12 2.81
C PRO A 110 -7.99 -3.78 2.76
N THR A 111 -8.78 -3.44 3.77
CA THR A 111 -9.50 -2.15 3.87
C THR A 111 -8.52 -1.02 4.16
N GLN A 112 -7.63 -1.22 5.14
CA GLN A 112 -6.58 -0.24 5.47
C GLN A 112 -5.59 -0.09 4.29
N PHE A 113 -5.18 -1.21 3.69
CA PHE A 113 -4.32 -1.22 2.52
C PHE A 113 -4.92 -0.40 1.37
N ALA A 114 -6.21 -0.61 1.06
CA ALA A 114 -6.90 0.14 0.03
C ALA A 114 -7.07 1.64 0.38
N GLU A 115 -7.24 1.98 1.65
CA GLU A 115 -7.31 3.37 2.12
C GLU A 115 -5.98 4.09 1.92
N VAL A 116 -4.86 3.46 2.28
CA VAL A 116 -3.51 4.00 2.07
C VAL A 116 -3.25 4.22 0.58
N LEU A 117 -3.55 3.23 -0.27
CA LEU A 117 -3.38 3.40 -1.72
C LEU A 117 -4.29 4.48 -2.31
N LYS A 118 -5.50 4.66 -1.79
CA LYS A 118 -6.40 5.74 -2.18
C LYS A 118 -5.76 7.09 -1.85
N ASN A 119 -5.23 7.23 -0.64
CA ASN A 119 -4.58 8.46 -0.18
C ASN A 119 -3.26 8.73 -0.91
N ALA A 120 -2.60 7.68 -1.41
CA ALA A 120 -1.42 7.76 -2.28
C ALA A 120 -1.74 8.03 -3.76
N GLY A 121 -3.01 8.18 -4.13
CA GLY A 121 -3.43 8.35 -5.53
C GLY A 121 -3.26 7.10 -6.42
N MET A 122 -2.86 5.96 -5.84
CA MET A 122 -2.64 4.70 -6.53
C MET A 122 -3.91 3.86 -6.69
N LEU A 123 -4.97 4.15 -5.93
CA LEU A 123 -6.26 3.48 -6.03
C LEU A 123 -7.37 4.46 -6.39
N LYS A 124 -8.14 4.15 -7.43
CA LYS A 124 -9.29 4.95 -7.88
C LYS A 124 -10.59 4.40 -7.27
N PRO A 125 -11.19 5.07 -6.27
CA PRO A 125 -12.42 4.61 -5.63
C PRO A 125 -13.63 4.68 -6.60
N PRO A 126 -14.75 4.01 -6.28
CA PRO A 126 -16.00 4.17 -7.01
C PRO A 126 -16.55 5.60 -6.86
N ALA A 127 -17.28 6.07 -7.88
CA ALA A 127 -17.91 7.40 -7.87
C ALA A 127 -18.93 7.60 -6.73
N SER A 128 -19.45 6.51 -6.15
CA SER A 128 -20.33 6.54 -4.98
C SER A 128 -19.62 6.93 -3.68
N GLY A 129 -18.29 6.94 -3.66
CA GLY A 129 -17.50 7.15 -2.45
C GLY A 129 -17.59 6.02 -1.41
N ARG A 130 -18.31 4.94 -1.71
CA ARG A 130 -18.50 3.79 -0.79
C ARG A 130 -17.65 2.60 -1.21
N GLY A 131 -16.74 2.20 -0.33
CA GLY A 131 -15.81 1.09 -0.54
C GLY A 131 -14.72 1.42 -1.56
N TYR A 132 -13.98 0.39 -1.97
CA TYR A 132 -12.76 0.53 -2.78
C TYR A 132 -12.85 -0.18 -4.14
N GLN A 133 -13.93 -0.93 -4.36
CA GLN A 133 -14.16 -1.68 -5.59
C GLN A 133 -15.14 -0.94 -6.49
N ARG A 134 -14.93 -1.03 -7.80
CA ARG A 134 -15.85 -0.52 -8.81
C ARG A 134 -16.09 -1.55 -9.92
N LYS A 135 -17.13 -1.34 -10.72
CA LYS A 135 -17.39 -2.19 -11.89
C LYS A 135 -16.30 -1.97 -12.93
N SER A 136 -15.77 -3.06 -13.48
CA SER A 136 -14.90 -3.03 -14.64
C SER A 136 -15.65 -2.49 -15.87
N PRO A 137 -14.92 -2.02 -16.90
CA PRO A 137 -15.44 -1.99 -18.26
C PRO A 137 -16.05 -3.34 -18.64
N ARG A 138 -16.89 -3.35 -19.68
CA ARG A 138 -17.40 -4.62 -20.21
C ARG A 138 -16.25 -5.38 -20.86
N ILE A 139 -15.96 -6.55 -20.32
CA ILE A 139 -14.92 -7.44 -20.79
C ILE A 139 -15.60 -8.77 -21.09
N ASP A 140 -15.58 -9.18 -22.35
CA ASP A 140 -16.33 -10.34 -22.86
C ASP A 140 -17.81 -10.33 -22.46
N GLY A 141 -18.43 -9.15 -22.54
CA GLY A 141 -19.84 -8.94 -22.19
C GLY A 141 -20.16 -8.96 -20.68
N ARG A 142 -19.15 -9.15 -19.82
CA ARG A 142 -19.32 -9.19 -18.35
C ARG A 142 -18.75 -7.94 -17.68
N GLN A 143 -19.32 -7.58 -16.53
CA GLN A 143 -18.76 -6.58 -15.62
C GLN A 143 -18.59 -7.21 -14.24
N ILE A 144 -17.42 -7.03 -13.66
CA ILE A 144 -17.06 -7.58 -12.34
C ILE A 144 -16.58 -6.47 -11.42
N ASN A 145 -16.67 -6.70 -10.12
CA ASN A 145 -16.14 -5.76 -9.13
C ASN A 145 -14.61 -5.94 -9.05
N VAL A 146 -13.89 -4.85 -9.20
CA VAL A 146 -12.42 -4.82 -9.26
C VAL A 146 -11.88 -3.65 -8.43
N TYR A 147 -10.66 -3.81 -7.94
CA TYR A 147 -9.83 -2.69 -7.48
C TYR A 147 -9.21 -2.03 -8.71
N VAL A 148 -9.20 -0.70 -8.76
CA VAL A 148 -8.54 -0.01 -9.86
C VAL A 148 -7.30 0.67 -9.37
N LEU A 149 -6.16 0.15 -9.84
CA LEU A 149 -4.84 0.60 -9.46
C LEU A 149 -4.16 1.35 -10.60
N THR A 150 -3.26 2.25 -10.24
CA THR A 150 -2.28 2.89 -11.12
C THR A 150 -0.94 2.93 -10.40
N PHE A 151 0.14 3.21 -11.13
CA PHE A 151 1.38 3.65 -10.48
C PHE A 151 1.14 4.96 -9.74
N ARG A 152 2.03 5.27 -8.78
CA ARG A 152 2.01 6.54 -8.07
C ARG A 152 2.11 7.69 -9.09
N PRO A 153 1.25 8.71 -9.02
CA PRO A 153 1.36 9.88 -9.89
C PRO A 153 2.71 10.58 -9.69
N GLU A 154 3.31 11.09 -10.76
CA GLU A 154 4.60 11.82 -10.68
C GLU A 154 4.50 13.11 -9.84
N ASP A 155 3.32 13.73 -9.81
CA ASP A 155 3.02 14.96 -9.04
C ASP A 155 2.49 14.69 -7.62
N TYR A 156 2.73 13.50 -7.05
CA TYR A 156 2.28 13.20 -5.70
C TYR A 156 3.23 13.81 -4.65
N ASP A 157 2.80 14.91 -4.04
CA ASP A 157 3.41 15.43 -2.80
C ASP A 157 2.91 14.57 -1.62
N GLU A 158 3.85 13.99 -0.86
CA GLU A 158 3.49 13.33 0.41
C GLU A 158 2.80 14.36 1.31
N PRO A 159 1.60 14.09 1.84
CA PRO A 159 1.01 15.00 2.81
C PRO A 159 1.97 15.08 4.00
N GLU A 160 2.50 16.28 4.26
CA GLU A 160 3.21 16.58 5.49
C GLU A 160 2.27 16.26 6.67
N GLU A 161 2.59 15.21 7.44
CA GLU A 161 1.87 14.81 8.66
C GLU A 161 2.05 15.85 9.79
#